data_AF-A0A4W5K0P4-F1
#
_entry.id   AF-A0A4W5K0P4-F1
#
_cell.length_a   1.000
_cell.length_b   1.000
_cell.length_c   1.000
_cell.angle_alpha   90.00
_cell.angle_beta   90.00
_cell.angle_gamma   90.00
#
_symmetry.space_group_name_H-M   'P 1'
#
loop_
_entity.id
_entity.type
_entity.pdbx_description
1 polymer ?
#
loop_
_entity_poly.entity_id
_entity_poly.type
_entity_poly.pdbx_seq_one_letter_code
_entity_poly.pdbx_strand_id
1 'polypeptide(L)'
;PTGFREIVAANPLFFTGVYIILAMGAMLFLLGFLGCCGAIRENKCLLLFFFMLILVIFLAELAAAILAFIFREHLTREYFTKELKRHYQGYNNTDVFTGTWNAVMNSFDCCGVNSPEDFEESLFRLINPNEMVPAACCRRGSQPGDSAYISQDECLMGNMLFRNNKGCYSAVVDYFELYIYVAGALAIVVLTIEFISPPPNIAHSTRQLTDILGNVTSLTFYSTLAPPGGEYWFCRTVTQHTVHIHTVRYIG
;
A
#
# COMPACT_ATOMS: atom_id res chain seq x y z
N PRO A 1 -28.60 6.31 13.38
CA PRO A 1 -29.02 5.58 12.15
C PRO A 1 -28.45 4.15 12.16
N THR A 2 -29.24 3.21 12.64
CA THR A 2 -28.89 1.78 12.76
C THR A 2 -28.63 1.11 11.40
N GLY A 3 -29.16 1.65 10.30
CA GLY A 3 -28.95 1.14 8.95
C GLY A 3 -27.51 1.23 8.41
N PHE A 4 -26.71 2.23 8.82
CA PHE A 4 -25.31 2.33 8.37
C PHE A 4 -24.41 1.30 9.06
N ARG A 5 -24.73 0.91 10.31
CA ARG A 5 -24.00 -0.14 11.02
C ARG A 5 -24.27 -1.52 10.43
N GLU A 6 -25.49 -1.78 9.96
CA GLU A 6 -25.88 -3.06 9.32
C GLU A 6 -25.19 -3.27 7.96
N ILE A 7 -25.06 -2.21 7.15
CA ILE A 7 -24.39 -2.28 5.83
C ILE A 7 -22.87 -2.48 5.97
N VAL A 8 -22.26 -1.84 6.98
CA VAL A 8 -20.83 -2.01 7.27
C VAL A 8 -20.56 -3.36 7.94
N ALA A 9 -21.47 -3.86 8.79
CA ALA A 9 -21.39 -5.15 9.48
C ALA A 9 -21.44 -6.39 8.55
N ALA A 10 -22.05 -6.27 7.37
CA ALA A 10 -22.32 -7.41 6.49
C ALA A 10 -21.10 -7.92 5.69
N ASN A 11 -19.98 -7.18 5.67
CA ASN A 11 -18.87 -7.47 4.77
C ASN A 11 -17.51 -7.28 5.48
N PRO A 12 -16.82 -8.37 5.91
CA PRO A 12 -15.57 -8.30 6.66
C PRO A 12 -14.42 -7.58 5.91
N LEU A 13 -14.53 -7.46 4.59
CA LEU A 13 -13.56 -6.80 3.72
C LEU A 13 -13.55 -5.27 3.92
N PHE A 14 -14.70 -4.63 4.16
CA PHE A 14 -14.77 -3.18 4.37
C PHE A 14 -14.17 -2.75 5.71
N PHE A 15 -14.40 -3.52 6.78
CA PHE A 15 -13.74 -3.23 8.06
C PHE A 15 -12.22 -3.30 7.92
N THR A 16 -11.72 -4.36 7.29
CA THR A 16 -10.28 -4.53 7.04
C THR A 16 -9.70 -3.35 6.28
N GLY A 17 -10.36 -2.91 5.21
CA GLY A 17 -9.93 -1.74 4.42
C GLY A 17 -9.88 -0.45 5.24
N VAL A 18 -10.92 -0.16 6.04
CA VAL A 18 -10.96 1.03 6.90
C VAL A 18 -9.86 1.01 7.97
N TYR A 19 -9.62 -0.13 8.61
CA TYR A 19 -8.55 -0.27 9.59
C TYR A 19 -7.16 -0.04 8.97
N ILE A 20 -6.92 -0.53 7.75
CA ILE A 20 -5.66 -0.31 7.03
C ILE A 20 -5.47 1.19 6.73
N ILE A 21 -6.49 1.86 6.18
CA ILE A 21 -6.42 3.30 5.86
C ILE A 21 -6.17 4.12 7.13
N LEU A 22 -6.86 3.80 8.23
CA LEU A 22 -6.69 4.49 9.50
C LEU A 22 -5.28 4.29 10.08
N ALA A 23 -4.76 3.07 10.04
CA ALA A 23 -3.41 2.77 10.50
C ALA A 23 -2.34 3.50 9.68
N MET A 24 -2.47 3.49 8.34
CA MET A 24 -1.56 4.22 7.44
C MET A 24 -1.63 5.74 7.69
N GLY A 25 -2.83 6.31 7.80
CA GLY A 25 -3.01 7.73 8.07
C GLY A 25 -2.41 8.16 9.42
N ALA A 26 -2.61 7.36 10.47
CA ALA A 26 -2.02 7.61 11.78
C ALA A 26 -0.48 7.56 11.75
N MET A 27 0.09 6.58 11.04
CA MET A 27 1.55 6.47 10.87
C MET A 27 2.12 7.69 10.14
N LEU A 28 1.50 8.13 9.03
CA LEU A 28 1.93 9.31 8.28
C LEU A 28 1.83 10.59 9.13
N PHE A 29 0.75 10.73 9.91
CA PHE A 29 0.59 11.86 10.83
C PHE A 29 1.69 11.89 11.90
N LEU A 30 2.02 10.74 12.50
CA LEU A 30 3.09 10.64 13.50
C LEU A 30 4.46 10.97 12.90
N LEU A 31 4.77 10.47 11.70
CA LEU A 31 6.00 10.80 10.99
C LEU A 31 6.10 12.30 10.71
N GLY A 32 5.02 12.93 10.23
CA GLY A 32 4.98 14.37 9.99
C GLY A 32 5.14 15.20 11.28
N PHE A 33 4.47 14.79 12.37
CA PHE A 33 4.58 15.45 13.66
C PHE A 33 5.99 15.37 14.24
N LEU A 34 6.62 14.19 14.19
CA LEU A 34 7.99 13.98 14.66
C LEU A 34 9.00 14.78 13.82
N GLY A 35 8.84 14.83 12.50
CA GLY A 35 9.66 15.65 11.62
C GLY A 35 9.55 17.15 11.95
N CYS A 36 8.33 17.66 12.10
CA CYS A 36 8.07 19.06 12.42
C CYS A 36 8.60 19.44 13.81
N CYS A 37 8.30 18.63 14.84
CA CYS A 37 8.80 18.86 16.20
C CYS A 37 10.31 18.71 16.31
N GLY A 38 10.92 17.81 15.55
CA GLY A 38 12.38 17.62 15.50
C GLY A 38 13.10 18.84 14.94
N ALA A 39 12.54 19.44 13.89
CA ALA A 39 13.06 20.68 13.32
C ALA A 39 12.90 21.87 14.28
N ILE A 40 11.72 22.04 14.89
CA ILE A 40 11.43 23.19 15.78
C ILE A 40 12.26 23.13 17.07
N ARG A 41 12.44 21.94 17.66
CA ARG A 41 13.15 21.80 18.94
C ARG A 41 14.67 21.71 18.79
N GLU A 42 15.20 21.76 17.57
CA GLU A 42 16.62 21.51 17.26
C GLU A 42 17.22 20.27 17.96
N ASN A 43 16.37 19.28 18.28
CA ASN A 43 16.78 18.12 19.03
C ASN A 43 17.34 17.08 18.07
N LYS A 44 18.68 17.02 18.00
CA LYS A 44 19.43 16.09 17.15
C LYS A 44 19.03 14.63 17.36
N CYS A 45 18.70 14.22 18.59
CA CYS A 45 18.28 12.85 18.87
C CYS A 45 16.92 12.53 18.25
N LEU A 46 15.99 13.49 18.27
CA LEU A 46 14.65 13.33 17.66
C LEU A 46 14.74 13.31 16.13
N LEU A 47 15.60 14.16 15.56
CA LEU A 47 15.87 14.21 14.12
C LEU A 47 16.55 12.93 13.62
N LEU A 48 17.50 12.39 14.39
CA LEU A 48 18.18 11.13 14.06
C LEU A 48 17.21 9.95 14.14
N PHE A 49 16.33 9.91 15.15
CA PHE A 49 15.28 8.88 15.22
C PHE A 49 14.33 8.92 14.02
N PHE A 50 13.90 10.13 13.62
CA PHE A 50 13.09 10.32 12.42
C PHE A 50 13.80 9.82 11.14
N PHE A 51 15.08 10.14 10.98
CA PHE A 51 15.89 9.65 9.86
C PHE A 51 16.00 8.12 9.86
N MET A 52 16.23 7.50 11.01
CA MET A 52 16.30 6.04 11.14
C MET A 52 14.96 5.37 10.78
N LEU A 53 13.83 5.94 11.19
CA LEU A 53 12.51 5.43 10.81
C LEU A 53 12.28 5.50 9.30
N ILE A 54 12.63 6.62 8.66
CA ILE A 54 12.54 6.76 7.21
C ILE A 54 13.44 5.74 6.49
N LEU A 55 14.67 5.53 6.99
CA LEU A 55 15.58 4.56 6.41
C LEU A 55 15.02 3.13 6.48
N VAL A 56 14.39 2.75 7.59
CA VAL A 56 13.74 1.43 7.71
C VAL A 56 12.56 1.30 6.73
N ILE A 57 11.75 2.35 6.58
CA ILE A 57 10.64 2.37 5.62
C ILE A 57 11.19 2.22 4.19
N PHE A 58 12.24 2.96 3.84
CA PHE A 58 12.87 2.88 2.53
C PHE A 58 13.42 1.48 2.22
N LEU A 59 14.06 0.83 3.20
CA LEU A 59 14.52 -0.55 3.02
C LEU A 59 13.35 -1.54 2.86
N ALA A 60 12.26 -1.34 3.59
CA ALA A 60 11.06 -2.16 3.47
C ALA A 60 10.38 -1.97 2.10
N GLU A 61 10.29 -0.73 1.60
CA GLU A 61 9.79 -0.41 0.26
C GLU A 61 10.67 -1.01 -0.83
N LEU A 62 12.00 -0.92 -0.70
CA LEU A 62 12.94 -1.55 -1.63
C LEU A 62 12.77 -3.07 -1.65
N ALA A 63 12.65 -3.71 -0.48
CA ALA A 63 12.41 -5.14 -0.38
C ALA A 63 11.07 -5.54 -1.04
N ALA A 64 10.00 -4.77 -0.79
CA ALA A 64 8.71 -4.98 -1.43
C ALA A 64 8.77 -4.80 -2.96
N ALA A 65 9.49 -3.80 -3.45
CA ALA A 65 9.68 -3.55 -4.88
C ALA A 65 10.46 -4.70 -5.56
N ILE A 66 11.53 -5.18 -4.94
CA ILE A 66 12.29 -6.35 -5.43
C ILE A 66 11.38 -7.59 -5.44
N LEU A 67 10.59 -7.81 -4.39
CA LEU A 67 9.65 -8.92 -4.32
C LEU A 67 8.60 -8.83 -5.44
N ALA A 68 8.00 -7.66 -5.64
CA ALA A 68 7.07 -7.42 -6.73
C ALA A 68 7.70 -7.67 -8.11
N PHE A 69 8.97 -7.30 -8.29
CA PHE A 69 9.71 -7.56 -9.51
C PHE A 69 9.99 -9.05 -9.73
N ILE A 70 10.37 -9.79 -8.70
CA ILE A 70 10.59 -11.26 -8.81
C ILE A 70 9.27 -11.96 -9.14
N PHE A 71 8.19 -11.60 -8.44
CA PHE A 71 6.87 -12.20 -8.62
C PHE A 71 6.09 -11.63 -9.82
N ARG A 72 6.67 -10.73 -10.62
CA ARG A 72 6.01 -10.15 -11.80
C ARG A 72 5.49 -11.21 -12.78
N GLU A 73 6.21 -12.34 -12.90
CA GLU A 73 5.83 -13.47 -13.76
C GLU A 73 4.59 -14.21 -13.24
N HIS A 74 4.38 -14.19 -11.93
CA HIS A 74 3.18 -14.70 -11.27
C HIS A 74 2.05 -13.66 -11.21
N LEU A 75 2.28 -12.40 -11.57
CA LEU A 75 1.23 -11.35 -11.64
C LEU A 75 0.75 -11.13 -13.09
N THR A 76 0.86 -12.18 -13.91
CA THR A 76 0.43 -12.18 -15.31
C THR A 76 -1.07 -12.46 -15.43
N ARG A 77 -1.66 -12.04 -16.56
CA ARG A 77 -3.05 -12.38 -16.92
C ARG A 77 -3.30 -13.89 -16.78
N GLU A 78 -2.36 -14.72 -17.22
CA GLU A 78 -2.47 -16.18 -17.18
C GLU A 78 -2.59 -16.72 -15.74
N TYR A 79 -1.76 -16.22 -14.81
CA TYR A 79 -1.83 -16.64 -13.42
C TYR A 79 -3.18 -16.30 -12.79
N PHE A 80 -3.63 -15.05 -12.94
CA PHE A 80 -4.94 -14.64 -12.44
C PHE A 80 -6.07 -15.44 -13.07
N THR A 81 -5.99 -15.74 -14.36
CA THR A 81 -6.99 -16.55 -15.07
C THR A 81 -7.03 -17.97 -14.50
N LYS A 82 -5.87 -18.58 -14.26
CA LYS A 82 -5.76 -19.90 -13.67
C LYS A 82 -6.32 -19.95 -12.24
N GLU A 83 -5.97 -18.98 -11.41
CA GLU A 83 -6.47 -18.90 -10.03
C GLU A 83 -7.97 -18.63 -10.00
N LEU A 84 -8.48 -17.72 -10.84
CA LEU A 84 -9.92 -17.48 -11.01
C LEU A 84 -10.64 -18.78 -11.38
N LYS A 85 -10.19 -19.47 -12.44
CA LYS A 85 -10.79 -20.73 -12.90
C LYS A 85 -10.81 -21.81 -11.81
N ARG A 86 -9.78 -21.89 -10.98
CA ARG A 86 -9.61 -22.95 -9.98
C ARG A 86 -10.34 -22.67 -8.66
N HIS A 87 -10.41 -21.42 -8.23
CA HIS A 87 -10.84 -21.07 -6.87
C HIS A 87 -12.17 -20.31 -6.80
N TYR A 88 -12.61 -19.66 -7.87
CA TYR A 88 -13.84 -18.87 -7.86
C TYR A 88 -15.08 -19.79 -7.90
N GLN A 89 -15.99 -19.64 -6.92
CA GLN A 89 -17.15 -20.52 -6.75
C GLN A 89 -18.50 -19.85 -7.03
N GLY A 90 -18.58 -18.52 -7.06
CA GLY A 90 -19.83 -17.77 -7.27
C GLY A 90 -20.53 -17.33 -5.98
N TYR A 91 -21.86 -17.42 -5.92
CA TYR A 91 -22.73 -16.74 -4.93
C TYR A 91 -22.53 -17.11 -3.44
N ASN A 92 -21.59 -18.01 -3.11
CA ASN A 92 -21.32 -18.38 -1.73
C ASN A 92 -20.29 -17.42 -1.08
N ASN A 93 -20.81 -16.31 -0.54
CA ASN A 93 -20.06 -15.16 0.01
C ASN A 93 -19.23 -15.43 1.29
N THR A 94 -18.99 -16.69 1.67
CA THR A 94 -18.15 -17.01 2.84
C THR A 94 -16.65 -17.01 2.48
N ASP A 95 -16.31 -17.26 1.22
CA ASP A 95 -14.94 -17.25 0.75
C ASP A 95 -14.47 -15.83 0.37
N VAL A 96 -13.36 -15.41 0.97
CA VAL A 96 -12.74 -14.09 0.75
C VAL A 96 -12.31 -13.92 -0.71
N PHE A 97 -11.84 -14.98 -1.37
CA PHE A 97 -11.37 -14.92 -2.75
C PHE A 97 -12.52 -14.58 -3.72
N THR A 98 -13.64 -15.29 -3.60
CA THR A 98 -14.85 -15.08 -4.40
C THR A 98 -15.48 -13.72 -4.11
N GLY A 99 -15.55 -13.30 -2.85
CA GLY A 99 -16.02 -11.97 -2.47
C GLY A 99 -15.15 -10.84 -3.05
N THR A 100 -13.82 -11.02 -3.07
CA THR A 100 -12.89 -10.04 -3.66
C THR A 100 -13.08 -9.92 -5.16
N TRP A 101 -13.18 -11.04 -5.89
CA TRP A 101 -13.46 -11.01 -7.33
C TRP A 101 -14.82 -10.40 -7.66
N ASN A 102 -15.86 -10.68 -6.86
CA ASN A 102 -17.16 -10.02 -6.99
C ASN A 102 -17.03 -8.51 -6.82
N ALA A 103 -16.28 -8.05 -5.82
CA ALA A 103 -16.03 -6.62 -5.61
C ALA A 103 -15.30 -5.98 -6.80
N VAL A 104 -14.30 -6.66 -7.37
CA VAL A 104 -13.55 -6.18 -8.56
C VAL A 104 -14.49 -6.06 -9.76
N MET A 105 -15.21 -7.12 -10.13
CA MET A 105 -16.14 -7.11 -11.26
C MET A 105 -17.22 -6.03 -11.13
N ASN A 106 -17.74 -5.86 -9.91
CA ASN A 106 -18.74 -4.86 -9.59
C ASN A 106 -18.22 -3.42 -9.59
N SER A 107 -16.97 -3.19 -9.20
CA SER A 107 -16.41 -1.84 -9.05
C SER A 107 -15.88 -1.28 -10.36
N PHE A 108 -15.43 -2.15 -11.26
CA PHE A 108 -14.81 -1.77 -12.53
C PHE A 108 -15.66 -2.12 -13.76
N ASP A 109 -16.92 -2.52 -13.56
CA ASP A 109 -17.85 -2.92 -14.62
C ASP A 109 -17.21 -3.85 -15.66
N CYS A 110 -16.60 -4.92 -15.15
CA CYS A 110 -15.80 -5.87 -15.92
C CYS A 110 -16.21 -7.31 -15.59
N CYS A 111 -15.76 -8.27 -16.40
CA CYS A 111 -16.06 -9.68 -16.19
C CYS A 111 -14.88 -10.57 -16.59
N GLY A 112 -14.55 -11.52 -15.71
CA GLY A 112 -13.39 -12.40 -15.89
C GLY A 112 -12.06 -11.63 -15.80
N VAL A 113 -10.95 -12.32 -16.06
CA VAL A 113 -9.63 -11.70 -16.06
C VAL A 113 -9.39 -10.99 -17.39
N ASN A 114 -9.55 -11.74 -18.48
CA ASN A 114 -9.39 -11.28 -19.85
C ASN A 114 -10.74 -11.04 -20.50
N SER A 115 -11.70 -11.92 -20.24
CA SER A 115 -13.03 -11.86 -20.82
C SER A 115 -14.02 -12.77 -20.08
N PRO A 116 -15.33 -12.64 -20.33
CA PRO A 116 -16.34 -13.49 -19.69
C PRO A 116 -16.17 -15.00 -19.96
N GLU A 117 -15.52 -15.36 -21.06
CA GLU A 117 -15.25 -16.74 -21.46
C GLU A 117 -14.28 -17.45 -20.50
N ASP A 118 -13.56 -16.71 -19.65
CA ASP A 118 -12.74 -17.28 -18.58
C ASP A 118 -13.56 -18.18 -17.63
N PHE A 119 -14.88 -18.01 -17.55
CA PHE A 119 -15.76 -18.84 -16.74
C PHE A 119 -16.19 -20.16 -17.40
N GLU A 120 -16.07 -20.33 -18.72
CA GLU A 120 -16.57 -21.54 -19.43
C GLU A 120 -15.93 -22.84 -18.93
N GLU A 121 -14.64 -22.77 -18.58
CA GLU A 121 -13.85 -23.89 -18.05
C GLU A 121 -13.38 -23.60 -16.62
N SER A 122 -14.30 -23.18 -15.76
CA SER A 122 -14.02 -22.83 -14.37
C SER A 122 -14.76 -23.72 -13.37
N LEU A 123 -14.28 -23.76 -12.14
CA LEU A 123 -14.95 -24.38 -11.00
C LEU A 123 -16.38 -23.82 -10.83
N PHE A 124 -16.58 -22.53 -11.09
CA PHE A 124 -17.89 -21.90 -11.06
C PHE A 124 -18.87 -22.55 -12.03
N ARG A 125 -18.47 -22.83 -13.28
CA ARG A 125 -19.32 -23.47 -14.30
C ARG A 125 -19.67 -24.91 -13.93
N LEU A 126 -18.75 -25.60 -13.26
CA LEU A 126 -18.98 -26.96 -12.76
C LEU A 126 -20.03 -26.99 -11.63
N ILE A 127 -20.02 -25.99 -10.75
CA ILE A 127 -20.95 -25.87 -9.63
C ILE A 127 -22.31 -25.30 -10.08
N ASN A 128 -22.31 -24.37 -11.03
CA ASN A 128 -23.49 -23.64 -11.50
C ASN A 128 -23.73 -23.89 -13.01
N PRO A 129 -24.24 -25.08 -13.41
CA PRO A 129 -24.33 -25.47 -14.82
C PRO A 129 -25.34 -24.64 -15.63
N ASN A 130 -26.30 -23.99 -14.97
CA ASN A 130 -27.31 -23.15 -15.63
C ASN A 130 -26.85 -21.69 -15.81
N GLU A 131 -25.73 -21.31 -15.20
CA GLU A 131 -25.17 -19.96 -15.26
C GLU A 131 -23.88 -19.97 -16.08
N MET A 132 -23.81 -19.17 -17.15
CA MET A 132 -22.60 -19.04 -17.96
C MET A 132 -21.58 -18.12 -17.30
N VAL A 133 -22.06 -17.11 -16.57
CA VAL A 133 -21.23 -16.14 -15.85
C VAL A 133 -21.83 -15.82 -14.48
N PRO A 134 -21.04 -15.33 -13.53
CA PRO A 134 -21.55 -14.94 -12.23
C PRO A 134 -22.38 -13.65 -12.30
N ALA A 135 -23.32 -13.47 -11.37
CA ALA A 135 -24.13 -12.25 -11.28
C ALA A 135 -23.32 -10.95 -11.18
N ALA A 136 -22.10 -11.00 -10.60
CA ALA A 136 -21.21 -9.83 -10.54
C ALA A 136 -20.74 -9.33 -11.92
N CYS A 137 -20.84 -10.14 -12.98
CA CYS A 137 -20.57 -9.74 -14.35
C CYS A 137 -21.73 -8.99 -15.01
N CYS A 138 -22.91 -8.97 -14.39
CA CYS A 138 -24.11 -8.39 -14.97
C CYS A 138 -24.15 -6.87 -14.77
N ARG A 139 -24.61 -6.16 -15.80
CA ARG A 139 -24.79 -4.71 -15.75
C ARG A 139 -25.86 -4.35 -14.73
N ARG A 140 -25.57 -3.32 -13.94
CA ARG A 140 -26.55 -2.74 -13.01
C ARG A 140 -27.42 -1.72 -13.70
N GLY A 141 -28.66 -1.60 -13.23
CA GLY A 141 -29.62 -0.57 -13.64
C GLY A 141 -29.03 0.83 -13.49
N SER A 142 -29.22 1.68 -14.51
CA SER A 142 -28.77 3.08 -14.48
C SER A 142 -29.64 4.00 -13.61
N GLN A 143 -30.65 3.48 -12.90
CA GLN A 143 -31.56 4.29 -12.10
C GLN A 143 -31.06 4.45 -10.66
N PRO A 144 -31.05 5.69 -10.12
CA PRO A 144 -30.58 5.96 -8.77
C PRO A 144 -31.59 5.42 -7.75
N GLY A 145 -31.26 4.28 -7.12
CA GLY A 145 -32.07 3.67 -6.06
C GLY A 145 -32.35 2.18 -6.26
N ASP A 146 -32.24 1.67 -7.49
CA ASP A 146 -32.36 0.23 -7.76
C ASP A 146 -30.97 -0.41 -7.84
N SER A 147 -30.63 -1.18 -6.81
CA SER A 147 -29.47 -2.09 -6.83
C SER A 147 -29.73 -3.35 -7.68
N ALA A 148 -30.85 -3.37 -8.40
CA ALA A 148 -31.31 -4.52 -9.17
C ALA A 148 -30.54 -4.63 -10.50
N TYR A 149 -30.13 -5.85 -10.83
CA TYR A 149 -29.56 -6.20 -12.13
C TYR A 149 -30.59 -5.99 -13.23
N ILE A 150 -30.17 -5.42 -14.37
CA ILE A 150 -31.04 -5.34 -15.55
C ILE A 150 -31.15 -6.76 -16.11
N SER A 151 -32.36 -7.34 -16.07
CA SER A 151 -32.68 -8.67 -16.63
C SER A 151 -31.60 -9.72 -16.31
N GLN A 152 -31.43 -9.98 -15.01
CA GLN A 152 -30.40 -10.87 -14.45
C GLN A 152 -30.38 -12.23 -15.14
N ASP A 153 -31.54 -12.84 -15.37
CA ASP A 153 -31.64 -14.17 -15.98
C ASP A 153 -31.02 -14.21 -17.39
N GLU A 154 -31.24 -13.16 -18.19
CA GLU A 154 -30.65 -13.08 -19.53
C GLU A 154 -29.12 -12.92 -19.49
N CYS A 155 -28.61 -12.15 -18.53
CA CYS A 155 -27.18 -12.01 -18.32
C CYS A 155 -26.53 -13.34 -17.88
N LEU A 156 -27.15 -14.04 -16.93
CA LEU A 156 -26.66 -15.35 -16.44
C LEU A 156 -26.66 -16.39 -17.56
N MET A 157 -27.61 -16.32 -18.49
CA MET A 157 -27.64 -17.13 -19.71
C MET A 157 -26.62 -16.69 -20.78
N GLY A 158 -25.82 -15.66 -20.53
CA GLY A 158 -24.73 -15.23 -21.42
C GLY A 158 -25.10 -14.17 -22.45
N ASN A 159 -26.26 -13.50 -22.33
CA ASN A 159 -26.64 -12.43 -23.25
C ASN A 159 -25.65 -11.24 -23.16
N MET A 160 -25.00 -10.92 -24.27
CA MET A 160 -23.96 -9.88 -24.35
C MET A 160 -24.50 -8.46 -24.07
N LEU A 161 -25.82 -8.21 -24.21
CA LEU A 161 -26.42 -6.89 -23.98
C LEU A 161 -26.46 -6.51 -22.49
N PHE A 162 -26.58 -7.49 -21.61
CA PHE A 162 -26.77 -7.30 -20.17
C PHE A 162 -25.53 -7.64 -19.34
N ARG A 163 -24.43 -8.00 -20.01
CA ARG A 163 -23.17 -8.42 -19.39
C ARG A 163 -22.05 -7.42 -19.66
N ASN A 164 -21.16 -7.24 -18.69
CA ASN A 164 -19.90 -6.55 -18.89
C ASN A 164 -18.95 -7.43 -19.71
N ASN A 165 -18.56 -6.98 -20.90
CA ASN A 165 -17.74 -7.78 -21.81
C ASN A 165 -16.23 -7.47 -21.73
N LYS A 166 -15.85 -6.43 -20.96
CA LYS A 166 -14.45 -6.03 -20.78
C LYS A 166 -13.80 -6.89 -19.68
N GLY A 167 -12.62 -7.43 -19.94
CA GLY A 167 -11.84 -8.14 -18.93
C GLY A 167 -11.36 -7.23 -17.79
N CYS A 168 -11.41 -7.74 -16.56
CA CYS A 168 -11.06 -6.95 -15.38
C CYS A 168 -9.59 -6.55 -15.33
N TYR A 169 -8.67 -7.36 -15.85
CA TYR A 169 -7.26 -7.00 -15.87
C TYR A 169 -7.03 -5.69 -16.64
N SER A 170 -7.64 -5.56 -17.82
CA SER A 170 -7.53 -4.33 -18.61
C SER A 170 -8.29 -3.18 -17.96
N ALA A 171 -9.50 -3.42 -17.45
CA ALA A 171 -10.32 -2.39 -16.82
C ALA A 171 -9.61 -1.76 -15.61
N VAL A 172 -8.98 -2.59 -14.77
CA VAL A 172 -8.21 -2.15 -13.60
C VAL A 172 -6.97 -1.37 -14.03
N VAL A 173 -6.20 -1.88 -15.00
CA VAL A 173 -5.01 -1.16 -15.51
C VAL A 173 -5.41 0.21 -16.05
N ASP A 174 -6.42 0.28 -16.92
CA ASP A 174 -6.90 1.53 -17.52
C ASP A 174 -7.40 2.52 -16.46
N TYR A 175 -8.05 2.01 -15.40
CA TYR A 175 -8.53 2.85 -14.30
C TYR A 175 -7.36 3.51 -13.55
N PHE A 176 -6.28 2.77 -13.31
CA PHE A 176 -5.14 3.27 -12.56
C PHE A 176 -4.10 4.02 -13.41
N GLU A 177 -4.12 3.91 -14.74
CA GLU A 177 -3.14 4.57 -15.60
C GLU A 177 -3.00 6.06 -15.29
N LEU A 178 -4.09 6.80 -15.23
CA LEU A 178 -4.04 8.25 -14.98
C LEU A 178 -3.42 8.57 -13.62
N TYR A 179 -3.75 7.81 -12.57
CA TYR A 179 -3.18 8.00 -11.24
C TYR A 179 -1.68 7.72 -11.23
N ILE A 180 -1.23 6.67 -11.93
CA ILE A 180 0.19 6.33 -12.06
C ILE A 180 0.93 7.43 -12.82
N TYR A 181 0.37 7.93 -13.93
CA TYR A 181 0.96 9.03 -14.70
C TYR A 181 1.06 10.32 -13.89
N VAL A 182 -0.02 10.70 -13.19
CA VAL A 182 -0.04 11.90 -12.34
C VAL A 182 0.95 11.76 -11.17
N ALA A 183 0.98 10.62 -10.49
CA ALA A 183 1.93 10.37 -9.41
C ALA A 183 3.38 10.42 -9.90
N GLY A 184 3.66 9.81 -11.05
CA GLY A 184 4.96 9.86 -11.70
C GLY A 184 5.38 11.29 -12.06
N ALA A 185 4.47 12.08 -12.64
CA ALA A 185 4.73 13.48 -12.96
C ALA A 185 5.03 14.32 -11.71
N LEU A 186 4.25 14.14 -10.63
CA LEU A 186 4.48 14.82 -9.35
C LEU A 186 5.84 14.45 -8.74
N ALA A 187 6.22 13.17 -8.79
CA ALA A 187 7.52 12.71 -8.30
C ALA A 187 8.68 13.37 -9.07
N ILE A 188 8.58 13.44 -10.40
CA ILE A 188 9.59 14.11 -11.24
C ILE A 188 9.69 15.60 -10.87
N VAL A 189 8.56 16.29 -10.69
CA VAL A 189 8.55 17.70 -10.27
C VAL A 189 9.26 17.88 -8.93
N VAL A 190 8.94 17.06 -7.93
CA VAL A 190 9.61 17.09 -6.62
C VAL A 190 11.11 16.88 -6.75
N LEU A 191 11.54 15.87 -7.52
CA LEU A 191 12.96 15.61 -7.78
C LEU A 191 13.65 16.81 -8.44
N THR A 192 13.00 17.48 -9.39
CA THR A 192 13.58 18.68 -10.02
C THR A 192 13.72 19.84 -9.05
N ILE A 193 12.75 20.05 -8.16
CA ILE A 193 12.81 21.11 -7.14
C ILE A 193 13.94 20.81 -6.14
N GLU A 194 14.06 19.56 -5.69
CA GLU A 194 15.12 19.11 -4.78
C GLU A 194 16.51 19.28 -5.40
N PHE A 195 16.65 18.99 -6.70
CA PHE A 195 17.91 19.15 -7.43
C PHE A 195 18.27 20.61 -7.73
N ILE A 196 17.29 21.47 -8.03
CA ILE A 196 17.50 22.89 -8.38
C ILE A 196 17.65 23.77 -7.13
N SER A 197 17.06 23.37 -6.01
CA SER A 197 17.17 24.06 -4.74
C SER A 197 18.07 23.30 -3.75
N PRO A 198 19.38 23.11 -4.02
CA PRO A 198 20.29 22.87 -2.92
C PRO A 198 20.42 24.19 -2.15
N PRO A 199 20.00 24.27 -0.87
CA PRO A 199 20.39 25.39 -0.04
C PRO A 199 21.91 25.58 -0.13
N PRO A 200 22.43 26.83 -0.06
CA PRO A 200 23.87 27.08 -0.01
C PRO A 200 24.58 26.35 1.14
N ASN A 201 23.82 25.81 2.09
CA ASN A 201 24.29 25.00 3.22
C ASN A 201 24.41 23.48 2.92
N ILE A 202 23.87 22.96 1.80
CA ILE A 202 24.00 21.53 1.43
C ILE A 202 25.39 21.20 0.89
N ALA A 203 26.11 22.16 0.29
CA ALA A 203 27.53 21.97 -0.02
C ALA A 203 28.38 21.64 1.23
N HIS A 204 27.90 22.03 2.42
CA HIS A 204 28.56 21.72 3.69
C HIS A 204 28.04 20.42 4.34
N SER A 205 26.79 20.02 4.05
CA SER A 205 26.15 18.82 4.61
C SER A 205 26.46 17.54 3.80
N THR A 206 26.60 17.62 2.47
CA THR A 206 27.09 16.49 1.65
C THR A 206 28.55 16.18 1.94
N ARG A 207 29.38 17.19 2.24
CA ARG A 207 30.76 17.02 2.74
C ARG A 207 30.80 16.26 4.07
N GLN A 208 29.89 16.58 5.00
CA GLN A 208 29.73 15.82 6.24
C GLN A 208 29.22 14.40 6.00
N LEU A 209 28.29 14.16 5.09
CA LEU A 209 27.80 12.80 4.82
C LEU A 209 28.90 11.92 4.18
N THR A 210 29.73 12.46 3.29
CA THR A 210 30.91 11.75 2.76
C THR A 210 31.99 11.51 3.82
N ASP A 211 32.19 12.43 4.77
CA ASP A 211 33.11 12.24 5.90
C ASP A 211 32.56 11.25 6.96
N ILE A 212 31.23 11.17 7.12
CA ILE A 212 30.54 10.25 8.04
C ILE A 212 30.47 8.83 7.46
N LEU A 213 30.19 8.70 6.15
CA LEU A 213 30.14 7.40 5.47
C LEU A 213 31.54 6.79 5.26
N GLY A 214 32.60 7.60 5.23
CA GLY A 214 33.98 7.13 5.10
C GLY A 214 34.66 6.68 6.39
N ASN A 215 34.13 7.01 7.59
CA ASN A 215 34.92 6.92 8.83
C ASN A 215 34.21 6.35 10.07
N VAL A 216 32.95 5.92 9.97
CA VAL A 216 32.21 5.36 11.11
C VAL A 216 32.11 3.84 11.00
N THR A 217 32.86 3.12 11.84
CA THR A 217 32.93 1.65 11.83
C THR A 217 32.06 0.96 12.88
N SER A 218 31.56 1.66 13.91
CA SER A 218 30.57 1.11 14.87
C SER A 218 29.95 2.16 15.80
N LEU A 219 28.66 2.00 16.15
CA LEU A 219 27.94 2.76 17.17
C LEU A 219 27.54 1.82 18.32
N THR A 220 27.98 2.11 19.55
CA THR A 220 27.67 1.28 20.73
C THR A 220 27.15 2.16 21.86
N PHE A 221 26.01 1.77 22.45
CA PHE A 221 25.35 2.45 23.56
C PHE A 221 25.61 1.72 24.88
N TYR A 222 25.93 2.45 25.95
CA TYR A 222 26.07 1.89 27.29
C TYR A 222 25.47 2.85 28.34
N SER A 223 24.88 2.27 29.39
CA SER A 223 24.37 2.98 30.56
C SER A 223 25.28 2.72 31.76
N THR A 224 25.69 3.77 32.47
CA THR A 224 26.41 3.64 33.75
C THR A 224 25.62 4.29 34.88
N LEU A 225 25.42 3.54 35.96
CA LEU A 225 24.79 4.02 37.21
C LEU A 225 25.84 4.78 38.04
N ALA A 226 25.63 6.09 38.25
CA ALA A 226 26.45 6.90 39.14
C ALA A 226 25.58 7.47 40.28
N PRO A 227 25.93 7.24 41.57
CA PRO A 227 25.23 7.85 42.69
C PRO A 227 25.82 9.22 43.09
N PRO A 228 25.01 10.18 43.59
CA PRO A 228 23.55 10.15 43.68
C PRO A 228 22.88 11.10 42.65
N GLY A 229 22.01 10.53 41.81
CA GLY A 229 20.83 11.26 41.32
C GLY A 229 20.67 11.52 39.81
N GLY A 230 21.50 10.96 38.92
CA GLY A 230 21.30 11.16 37.47
C GLY A 230 21.64 9.93 36.64
N GLU A 231 20.71 9.50 35.78
CA GLU A 231 21.00 8.60 34.67
C GLU A 231 21.66 9.41 33.54
N TYR A 232 22.89 9.03 33.16
CA TYR A 232 23.58 9.63 32.02
C TYR A 232 23.66 8.61 30.89
N TRP A 233 23.14 8.99 29.73
CA TRP A 233 23.28 8.23 28.48
C TRP A 233 24.46 8.78 27.70
N PHE A 234 25.46 7.94 27.45
CA PHE A 234 26.62 8.31 26.64
C PHE A 234 26.47 7.76 25.23
N CYS A 235 26.52 8.65 24.24
CA CYS A 235 26.66 8.27 22.83
C CYS A 235 28.15 8.30 22.49
N ARG A 236 28.75 7.14 22.22
CA ARG A 236 30.16 7.02 21.82
C ARG A 236 30.24 6.82 20.30
N THR A 237 30.82 7.78 19.61
CA THR A 237 31.23 7.67 18.21
C THR A 237 32.71 7.31 18.14
N VAL A 238 33.02 6.16 17.52
CA VAL A 238 34.40 5.72 17.27
C VAL A 238 34.73 6.00 15.81
N THR A 239 35.71 6.87 15.57
CA THR A 239 36.36 7.06 14.26
C THR A 239 37.79 6.49 14.32
N GLN A 240 38.37 6.17 13.16
CA GLN A 240 39.61 5.38 13.03
C GLN A 240 40.83 5.94 13.80
N HIS A 241 40.80 7.21 14.23
CA HIS A 241 41.90 7.85 14.97
C HIS A 241 41.48 8.66 16.20
N THR A 242 40.20 8.69 16.60
CA THR A 242 39.78 9.54 17.74
C THR A 242 38.51 9.02 18.41
N VAL A 243 38.51 9.04 19.74
CA VAL A 243 37.33 8.71 20.54
C VAL A 243 36.69 10.02 20.99
N HIS A 244 35.52 10.35 20.43
CA HIS A 244 34.71 11.46 20.91
C HIS A 244 33.65 10.95 21.88
N ILE A 245 33.76 11.35 23.14
CA ILE A 245 32.77 11.09 24.19
C ILE A 245 31.97 12.37 24.36
N HIS A 246 30.73 12.36 23.88
CA HIS A 246 29.81 13.48 24.07
C HIS A 246 29.00 13.27 25.35
N THR A 247 29.26 14.11 26.35
CA THR A 247 28.43 14.25 27.55
C THR A 247 27.17 15.05 27.21
N VAL A 248 26.04 14.38 27.08
CA VAL A 248 24.75 15.05 26.98
C VAL A 248 24.30 15.39 28.40
N ARG A 249 24.49 16.64 28.82
CA ARG A 249 24.01 17.14 30.12
C ARG A 249 22.50 17.41 29.99
N TYR A 250 21.69 16.68 30.76
CA TYR A 250 20.28 17.01 30.97
C TYR A 250 20.22 18.34 31.72
N ILE A 251 19.64 19.38 31.11
CA ILE A 251 19.24 20.59 31.82
C ILE A 251 17.76 20.40 32.12
N GLY A 252 17.45 20.13 33.40
CA GLY A 252 16.09 20.20 33.93
C GLY A 252 15.64 21.64 34.06
#